data_AF-A0A2N9NBM2-F1
#
_entry.id   AF-A0A2N9NBM2-F1
#
_cell.length_a   1.000
_cell.length_b   1.000
_cell.length_c   1.000
_cell.angle_alpha   90.00
_cell.angle_beta   90.00
_cell.angle_gamma   90.00
#
_symmetry.space_group_name_H-M   'P 1'
#
loop_
_entity.id
_entity.type
_entity.pdbx_description
1 polymer ?
#
loop_
_entity_poly.entity_id
_entity_poly.type
_entity_poly.pdbx_seq_one_letter_code
_entity_poly.pdbx_strand_id
1 'polypeptide(L)'
;MAIITVSRGSMSGGAKFAERLAQKLAYPCLGREVIVREAERLMSPKHDRPVHPKIGIGAWERLTTDRCLYFAAVQSVLIDACLSGKLVYHGHSGHMLLKGVPAVLKIRLIAPLAMRIDTLMERQGLGYEAARDYIHDIDHERARWTKFVYGVDWMDPLNYDLVINMADFDLETACEMVVTVVNRPPWTNTELLQKKLSDFALACRVKLALAECPDCRTICFNTVAEDGKVEVLAEVAGSGSWLKRSGPTEEKVRAVVEKINGVKQVKVNLHWFAGTDA
;
A
#
# COMPACT_ATOMS: atom_id res chain seq x y z
N MET A 1 20.70 -5.39 -1.58
CA MET A 1 19.73 -4.36 -2.01
C MET A 1 18.40 -4.79 -1.45
N ALA A 2 17.71 -3.92 -0.71
CA ALA A 2 16.50 -4.29 0.00
C ALA A 2 15.48 -3.15 -0.07
N ILE A 3 14.21 -3.52 0.04
CA ILE A 3 13.13 -2.57 0.27
C ILE A 3 12.78 -2.64 1.74
N ILE A 4 12.73 -1.50 2.41
CA ILE A 4 12.47 -1.42 3.84
C ILE A 4 11.19 -0.63 4.02
N THR A 5 10.21 -1.23 4.70
CA THR A 5 8.94 -0.58 5.01
C THR A 5 8.84 -0.33 6.51
N VAL A 6 8.60 0.92 6.89
CA VAL A 6 8.47 1.35 8.28
C VAL A 6 7.01 1.72 8.55
N SER A 7 6.29 0.80 9.20
CA SER A 7 4.97 1.04 9.76
C SER A 7 5.12 1.71 11.13
N ARG A 8 4.36 2.78 11.39
CA ARG A 8 4.58 3.62 12.58
C ARG A 8 3.29 4.11 13.24
N GLY A 9 3.32 4.18 14.57
CA GLY A 9 2.27 4.83 15.36
C GLY A 9 2.30 6.34 15.14
N SER A 10 1.20 7.03 15.44
CA SER A 10 1.23 8.50 15.55
C SER A 10 2.34 8.92 16.52
N MET A 11 3.06 10.01 16.23
CA MET A 11 4.13 10.57 17.09
C MET A 11 5.22 9.62 17.61
N SER A 12 5.43 8.45 16.99
CA SER A 12 6.45 7.46 17.36
C SER A 12 7.88 7.76 16.89
N GLY A 13 8.15 8.92 16.27
CA GLY A 13 9.45 9.22 15.66
C GLY A 13 9.76 8.52 14.32
N GLY A 14 8.85 7.68 13.78
CA GLY A 14 9.15 6.83 12.62
C GLY A 14 9.60 7.48 11.30
N ALA A 15 9.32 8.77 11.05
CA ALA A 15 9.83 9.47 9.87
C ALA A 15 11.31 9.81 10.06
N LYS A 16 11.66 10.39 11.22
CA LYS A 16 13.06 10.67 11.58
C LYS A 16 13.89 9.40 11.55
N PHE A 17 13.32 8.29 12.04
CA PHE A 17 13.92 6.96 11.95
C PHE A 17 14.16 6.53 10.49
N ALA A 18 13.13 6.59 9.64
CA ALA A 18 13.24 6.20 8.24
C ALA A 18 14.25 7.06 7.46
N GLU A 19 14.24 8.38 7.68
CA GLU A 19 15.19 9.32 7.09
C GLU A 19 16.63 9.01 7.51
N ARG A 20 16.87 8.78 8.80
CA ARG A 20 18.20 8.42 9.32
C ARG A 20 18.67 7.08 8.77
N LEU A 21 17.81 6.08 8.74
CA LEU A 21 18.12 4.76 8.19
C LEU A 21 18.47 4.85 6.70
N ALA A 22 17.71 5.63 5.94
CA ALA A 22 17.94 5.85 4.53
C ALA A 22 19.30 6.54 4.27
N GLN A 23 19.66 7.53 5.08
CA GLN A 23 20.97 8.18 5.02
C GLN A 23 22.11 7.16 5.25
N LYS A 24 22.00 6.34 6.30
CA LYS A 24 23.00 5.30 6.61
C LYS A 24 23.18 4.28 5.48
N LEU A 25 22.09 3.91 4.82
CA LEU A 25 22.11 2.94 3.72
C LEU A 25 22.40 3.57 2.35
N ALA A 26 22.45 4.89 2.26
CA ALA A 26 22.44 5.64 1.00
C ALA A 26 21.26 5.24 0.08
N TYR A 27 20.07 5.09 0.67
CA TYR A 27 18.83 4.74 -0.04
C TYR A 27 17.91 5.96 -0.17
N PRO A 28 17.04 6.01 -1.19
CA PRO A 28 15.92 6.93 -1.22
C PRO A 28 14.99 6.72 -0.02
N CYS A 29 14.43 7.80 0.51
CA CYS A 29 13.42 7.76 1.58
C CYS A 29 12.12 8.40 1.08
N LEU A 30 11.01 7.66 1.12
CA LEU A 30 9.70 8.17 0.69
C LEU A 30 8.65 7.98 1.78
N GLY A 31 7.92 9.05 2.07
CA GLY A 31 6.74 9.02 2.92
C GLY A 31 5.48 8.69 2.13
N ARG A 32 4.48 8.13 2.82
CA ARG A 32 3.12 7.90 2.28
C ARG A 32 2.57 9.13 1.56
N GLU A 33 2.76 10.31 2.13
CA GLU A 33 2.23 11.57 1.61
C GLU A 33 2.77 11.88 0.21
N VAL A 34 4.04 11.54 -0.05
CA VAL A 34 4.65 11.66 -1.38
C VAL A 34 3.99 10.67 -2.34
N ILE A 35 3.88 9.40 -1.95
CA ILE A 35 3.27 8.35 -2.79
C ILE A 35 1.82 8.69 -3.14
N VAL A 36 1.03 9.12 -2.16
CA VAL A 36 -0.38 9.49 -2.36
C VAL A 36 -0.50 10.68 -3.31
N ARG A 37 0.32 11.73 -3.12
CA ARG A 37 0.30 12.89 -3.99
C ARG A 37 0.67 12.55 -5.44
N GLU A 38 1.67 11.70 -5.65
CA GLU A 38 2.02 11.26 -7.00
C GLU A 38 0.94 10.35 -7.60
N ALA A 39 0.29 9.51 -6.79
CA ALA A 39 -0.84 8.69 -7.23
C ALA A 39 -2.04 9.54 -7.67
N GLU A 40 -2.32 10.63 -6.95
CA GLU A 40 -3.36 11.60 -7.34
C GLU A 40 -3.10 12.25 -8.71
N ARG A 41 -1.84 12.38 -9.13
CA ARG A 41 -1.49 12.90 -10.46
C ARG A 41 -1.71 11.88 -11.56
N LEU A 42 -1.69 10.58 -11.24
CA LEU A 42 -2.02 9.52 -12.20
C LEU A 42 -3.53 9.41 -12.43
N MET A 43 -4.35 9.84 -11.48
CA MET A 43 -5.80 9.74 -11.59
C MET A 43 -6.40 10.96 -12.32
N SER A 44 -7.34 10.69 -13.24
CA SER A 44 -8.06 11.75 -13.94
C SER A 44 -8.79 12.70 -12.96
N PRO A 45 -8.87 14.03 -13.22
CA PRO A 45 -9.52 15.00 -12.32
C PRO A 45 -11.02 14.78 -12.08
N LYS A 46 -11.65 13.90 -12.85
CA LYS A 46 -13.08 13.55 -12.77
C LYS A 46 -13.42 12.61 -11.61
N HIS A 47 -12.42 12.09 -10.91
CA HIS A 47 -12.58 11.18 -9.78
C HIS A 47 -12.64 11.95 -8.46
N ASP A 48 -13.50 11.50 -7.55
CA ASP A 48 -13.52 12.02 -6.20
C ASP A 48 -12.21 11.60 -5.53
N ARG A 49 -11.40 12.58 -5.10
CA ARG A 49 -10.06 12.33 -4.56
C ARG A 49 -10.19 12.16 -3.07
N PRO A 50 -9.99 10.95 -2.53
CA PRO A 50 -10.19 10.80 -1.12
C PRO A 50 -8.92 11.22 -0.38
N VAL A 51 -8.93 12.47 0.07
CA VAL A 51 -7.97 12.98 1.04
C VAL A 51 -8.38 12.44 2.40
N HIS A 52 -7.66 11.45 2.97
CA HIS A 52 -7.91 11.01 4.34
C HIS A 52 -7.02 11.72 5.35
N PRO A 53 -7.63 12.32 6.39
CA PRO A 53 -8.08 11.57 7.57
C PRO A 53 -9.49 11.95 8.08
N LYS A 54 -10.48 12.18 7.20
CA LYS A 54 -11.84 12.62 7.61
C LYS A 54 -13.03 11.92 6.98
N ILE A 55 -12.85 11.07 5.97
CA ILE A 55 -13.98 10.43 5.31
C ILE A 55 -14.35 9.16 6.08
N GLY A 56 -15.36 9.19 6.95
CA GLY A 56 -15.80 7.99 7.66
C GLY A 56 -15.91 6.76 6.74
N ILE A 57 -15.57 5.58 7.26
CA ILE A 57 -15.51 4.29 6.52
C ILE A 57 -16.78 4.07 5.67
N GLY A 58 -17.96 4.50 6.16
CA GLY A 58 -19.24 4.38 5.45
C GLY A 58 -19.41 5.24 4.19
N ALA A 59 -18.69 6.34 4.02
CA ALA A 59 -18.69 7.11 2.77
C ALA A 59 -17.75 6.48 1.71
N TRP A 60 -16.69 5.80 2.15
CA TRP A 60 -15.79 5.02 1.30
C TRP A 60 -16.35 3.67 0.86
N GLU A 61 -17.21 3.04 1.68
CA GLU A 61 -17.92 1.80 1.36
C GLU A 61 -18.75 1.90 0.07
N ARG A 62 -19.27 3.10 -0.24
CA ARG A 62 -20.19 3.33 -1.36
C ARG A 62 -19.49 3.55 -2.72
N LEU A 63 -18.16 3.65 -2.74
CA LEU A 63 -17.37 3.97 -3.94
C LEU A 63 -16.33 2.89 -4.23
N THR A 64 -16.79 1.69 -4.60
CA THR A 64 -15.90 0.55 -4.92
C THR A 64 -14.93 0.87 -6.06
N THR A 65 -15.39 1.60 -7.08
CA THR A 65 -14.61 1.99 -8.26
C THR A 65 -13.46 2.94 -7.93
N ASP A 66 -13.75 4.10 -7.33
CA ASP A 66 -12.72 5.09 -7.02
C ASP A 66 -11.73 4.56 -5.97
N ARG A 67 -12.19 3.65 -5.10
CA ARG A 67 -11.31 2.91 -4.18
C ARG A 67 -10.32 2.03 -4.93
N CYS A 68 -10.77 1.25 -5.91
CA CYS A 68 -9.88 0.35 -6.65
C CYS A 68 -8.89 1.12 -7.54
N LEU A 69 -9.32 2.25 -8.12
CA LEU A 69 -8.42 3.18 -8.79
C LEU A 69 -7.38 3.77 -7.83
N TYR A 70 -7.80 4.30 -6.68
CA TYR A 70 -6.89 4.86 -5.67
C TYR A 70 -5.81 3.86 -5.24
N PHE A 71 -6.19 2.63 -4.90
CA PHE A 71 -5.21 1.62 -4.50
C PHE A 71 -4.31 1.19 -5.66
N ALA A 72 -4.85 1.05 -6.87
CA ALA A 72 -4.03 0.73 -8.05
C ALA A 72 -2.99 1.82 -8.31
N ALA A 73 -3.37 3.10 -8.21
CA ALA A 73 -2.47 4.24 -8.40
C ALA A 73 -1.39 4.30 -7.30
N VAL A 74 -1.79 4.23 -6.02
CA VAL A 74 -0.85 4.23 -4.89
C VAL A 74 0.14 3.06 -4.98
N GLN A 75 -0.34 1.87 -5.33
CA GLN A 75 0.49 0.69 -5.48
C GLN A 75 1.44 0.82 -6.68
N SER A 76 0.99 1.36 -7.81
CA SER A 76 1.81 1.61 -9.00
C SER A 76 2.96 2.57 -8.70
N VAL A 77 2.67 3.69 -8.03
CA VAL A 77 3.71 4.67 -7.66
C VAL A 77 4.72 4.05 -6.69
N LEU A 78 4.25 3.30 -5.68
CA LEU A 78 5.14 2.69 -4.70
C LEU A 78 6.05 1.63 -5.35
N ILE A 79 5.51 0.76 -6.21
CA ILE A 79 6.34 -0.27 -6.86
C ILE A 79 7.33 0.33 -7.85
N ASP A 80 6.95 1.38 -8.58
CA ASP A 80 7.88 2.09 -9.48
C ASP A 80 9.05 2.70 -8.70
N ALA A 81 8.79 3.27 -7.52
CA ALA A 81 9.85 3.74 -6.62
C ALA A 81 10.74 2.61 -6.07
N CYS A 82 10.25 1.37 -6.07
CA CYS A 82 10.99 0.19 -5.63
C CYS A 82 11.86 -0.43 -6.74
N LEU A 83 11.69 -0.09 -8.02
CA LEU A 83 12.36 -0.77 -9.15
C LEU A 83 13.89 -0.77 -9.05
N SER A 84 14.49 0.25 -8.41
CA SER A 84 15.94 0.27 -8.15
C SER A 84 16.40 -0.83 -7.18
N GLY A 85 15.48 -1.52 -6.50
CA GLY A 85 15.75 -2.48 -5.43
C GLY A 85 16.21 -1.84 -4.12
N LYS A 86 16.17 -0.51 -4.01
CA LYS A 86 16.62 0.26 -2.84
C LYS A 86 15.58 1.32 -2.48
N LEU A 87 14.90 1.15 -1.36
CA LEU A 87 13.95 2.14 -0.85
C LEU A 87 13.76 1.97 0.65
N VAL A 88 13.73 3.09 1.39
CA VAL A 88 13.10 3.16 2.71
C VAL A 88 11.76 3.87 2.55
N TYR A 89 10.67 3.14 2.72
CA TYR A 89 9.33 3.68 2.71
C TYR A 89 8.79 3.79 4.13
N HIS A 90 8.21 4.93 4.51
CA HIS A 90 7.52 5.08 5.79
C HIS A 90 6.06 5.53 5.62
N GLY A 91 5.17 4.94 6.41
CA GLY A 91 3.76 5.26 6.34
C GLY A 91 2.91 4.27 7.12
N HIS A 92 1.65 4.15 6.71
CA HIS A 92 0.74 3.15 7.25
C HIS A 92 0.84 1.87 6.41
N SER A 93 1.25 0.77 7.04
CA SER A 93 1.14 -0.58 6.50
C SER A 93 1.66 -0.74 5.07
N GLY A 94 2.77 -0.09 4.70
CA GLY A 94 3.32 -0.10 3.33
C GLY A 94 3.63 -1.49 2.78
N HIS A 95 4.05 -2.40 3.66
CA HIS A 95 4.27 -3.81 3.34
C HIS A 95 3.02 -4.51 2.76
N MET A 96 1.82 -4.03 3.08
CA MET A 96 0.57 -4.58 2.53
C MET A 96 0.41 -4.29 1.03
N LEU A 97 1.02 -3.21 0.53
CA LEU A 97 1.03 -2.87 -0.89
C LEU A 97 2.09 -3.64 -1.69
N LEU A 98 3.04 -4.29 -1.01
CA LEU A 98 4.16 -5.04 -1.62
C LEU A 98 4.07 -6.55 -1.32
N LYS A 99 2.87 -7.07 -1.04
CA LYS A 99 2.66 -8.50 -0.77
C LYS A 99 3.17 -9.35 -1.94
N GLY A 100 3.96 -10.38 -1.65
CA GLY A 100 4.53 -11.30 -2.65
C GLY A 100 5.86 -10.83 -3.25
N VAL A 101 6.30 -9.59 -3.00
CA VAL A 101 7.65 -9.14 -3.35
C VAL A 101 8.65 -9.69 -2.31
N PRO A 102 9.70 -10.41 -2.72
CA PRO A 102 10.72 -10.93 -1.80
C PRO A 102 11.61 -9.79 -1.28
N ALA A 103 12.46 -10.05 -0.28
CA ALA A 103 13.44 -9.09 0.24
C ALA A 103 12.86 -7.70 0.65
N VAL A 104 11.58 -7.68 1.04
CA VAL A 104 10.93 -6.53 1.69
C VAL A 104 11.03 -6.73 3.21
N LEU A 105 11.87 -5.94 3.87
CA LEU A 105 11.97 -5.93 5.33
C LEU A 105 10.83 -5.08 5.93
N LYS A 106 10.03 -5.69 6.79
CA LYS A 106 8.81 -5.10 7.38
C LYS A 106 9.06 -4.74 8.82
N ILE A 107 9.06 -3.44 9.11
CA ILE A 107 9.39 -2.91 10.43
C ILE A 107 8.16 -2.23 11.01
N ARG A 108 7.88 -2.48 12.29
CA ARG A 108 6.96 -1.69 13.09
C ARG A 108 7.73 -0.90 14.13
N LEU A 109 7.62 0.42 14.09
CA LEU A 109 8.16 1.30 15.13
C LEU A 109 7.06 1.69 16.13
N ILE A 110 7.24 1.32 17.39
CA ILE A 110 6.32 1.66 18.49
C ILE A 110 7.05 2.52 19.52
N ALA A 111 6.28 3.28 20.30
CA ALA A 111 6.78 4.06 21.42
C ALA A 111 5.70 4.11 22.52
N PRO A 112 6.10 4.17 23.81
CA PRO A 112 5.16 4.37 24.92
C PRO A 112 4.25 5.57 24.69
N LEU A 113 2.98 5.48 25.11
CA LEU A 113 2.00 6.55 24.92
C LEU A 113 2.47 7.87 25.54
N ALA A 114 3.04 7.84 26.74
CA ALA A 114 3.56 9.03 27.43
C ALA A 114 4.58 9.80 26.56
N MET A 115 5.59 9.12 26.02
CA MET A 115 6.57 9.75 25.12
C MET A 115 5.93 10.38 23.88
N ARG A 116 4.88 9.74 23.34
CA ARG A 116 4.17 10.24 22.16
C ARG A 116 3.34 11.48 22.50
N ILE A 117 2.73 11.51 23.68
CA ILE A 117 2.01 12.68 24.22
C ILE A 117 2.99 13.84 24.40
N ASP A 118 4.11 13.62 25.08
CA ASP A 118 5.13 14.65 25.31
C ASP A 118 5.62 15.23 23.97
N THR A 119 5.92 14.36 23.00
CA THR A 119 6.31 14.78 21.64
C THR A 119 5.23 15.64 20.96
N LEU A 120 3.95 15.32 21.16
CA LEU A 120 2.85 16.07 20.56
C LEU A 120 2.65 17.42 21.24
N MET A 121 2.71 17.44 22.57
CA MET A 121 2.64 18.66 23.38
C MET A 121 3.76 19.63 22.99
N GLU A 122 5.00 19.15 22.89
CA GLU A 122 6.15 19.96 22.45
C GLU A 122 5.98 20.52 21.03
N ARG A 123 5.44 19.72 20.10
CA ARG A 123 5.32 20.11 18.70
C ARG A 123 4.15 21.04 18.39
N GLN A 124 3.05 20.90 19.11
CA GLN A 124 1.79 21.58 18.79
C GLN A 124 1.27 22.49 19.91
N GLY A 125 1.94 22.53 21.07
CA GLY A 125 1.52 23.34 22.21
C GLY A 125 0.19 22.87 22.83
N LEU A 126 -0.19 21.61 22.62
CA LEU A 126 -1.41 21.04 23.17
C LEU A 126 -1.26 20.74 24.66
N GLY A 127 -2.36 20.82 25.41
CA GLY A 127 -2.42 20.27 26.77
C GLY A 127 -2.44 18.74 26.77
N TYR A 128 -2.07 18.13 27.90
CA TYR A 128 -1.94 16.67 28.06
C TYR A 128 -3.19 15.90 27.59
N GLU A 129 -4.38 16.27 28.08
CA GLU A 129 -5.64 15.59 27.74
C GLU A 129 -5.93 15.67 26.23
N ALA A 130 -5.79 16.86 25.64
CA ALA A 130 -6.00 17.06 24.20
C ALA A 130 -5.00 16.26 23.35
N ALA A 131 -3.73 16.19 23.78
CA ALA A 131 -2.71 15.42 23.11
C ALA A 131 -2.97 13.89 23.21
N ARG A 132 -3.38 13.41 24.39
CA ARG A 132 -3.76 12.02 24.61
C ARG A 132 -4.94 11.62 23.71
N ASP A 133 -6.01 12.40 23.71
CA ASP A 133 -7.22 12.09 22.95
C ASP A 133 -6.94 12.12 21.44
N TYR A 134 -6.17 13.10 20.97
CA TYR A 134 -5.74 13.17 19.58
C TYR A 134 -4.95 11.93 19.13
N ILE A 135 -4.04 11.42 19.96
CA ILE A 135 -3.27 10.21 19.65
C ILE A 135 -4.19 8.99 19.58
N HIS A 136 -5.11 8.85 20.53
CA HIS A 136 -6.09 7.75 20.53
C HIS A 136 -6.98 7.77 19.29
N ASP A 137 -7.52 8.93 18.94
CA ASP A 137 -8.39 9.08 17.78
C ASP A 137 -7.69 8.69 16.49
N ILE A 138 -6.46 9.18 16.28
CA ILE A 138 -5.67 8.86 15.10
C ILE A 138 -5.30 7.38 15.04
N ASP A 139 -4.86 6.79 16.16
CA ASP A 139 -4.49 5.37 16.19
C ASP A 139 -5.72 4.48 15.95
N HIS A 140 -6.88 4.85 16.51
CA HIS A 140 -8.14 4.15 16.29
C HIS A 140 -8.64 4.26 14.84
N GLU A 141 -8.55 5.44 14.22
CA GLU A 141 -8.87 5.61 12.80
C GLU A 141 -7.96 4.75 11.91
N ARG A 142 -6.65 4.73 12.18
CA ARG A 142 -5.68 3.91 11.44
C ARG A 142 -5.95 2.42 11.58
N ALA A 143 -6.30 1.96 12.77
CA ALA A 143 -6.65 0.57 13.03
C ALA A 143 -7.90 0.17 12.23
N ARG A 144 -8.97 0.96 12.31
CA ARG A 144 -10.20 0.70 11.55
C ARG A 144 -9.97 0.75 10.04
N TRP A 145 -9.21 1.73 9.56
CA TRP A 145 -8.85 1.85 8.15
C TRP A 145 -8.05 0.65 7.65
N THR A 146 -7.02 0.22 8.40
CA THR A 146 -6.19 -0.92 7.99
C THR A 146 -7.00 -2.22 7.99
N LYS A 147 -7.85 -2.42 8.99
CA LYS A 147 -8.76 -3.57 9.06
C LYS A 147 -9.76 -3.57 7.90
N PHE A 148 -10.33 -2.40 7.58
CA PHE A 148 -11.28 -2.27 6.47
C PHE A 148 -10.62 -2.57 5.12
N VAL A 149 -9.43 -2.01 4.86
CA VAL A 149 -8.77 -2.12 3.56
C VAL A 149 -8.11 -3.48 3.35
N TYR A 150 -7.45 -4.00 4.37
CA TYR A 150 -6.58 -5.19 4.22
C TYR A 150 -7.09 -6.40 4.99
N GLY A 151 -8.14 -6.27 5.81
CA GLY A 151 -8.62 -7.36 6.66
C GLY A 151 -7.68 -7.72 7.81
N VAL A 152 -6.69 -6.87 8.11
CA VAL A 152 -5.63 -7.17 9.09
C VAL A 152 -5.65 -6.20 10.27
N ASP A 153 -5.32 -6.71 11.46
CA ASP A 153 -4.96 -5.86 12.58
C ASP A 153 -3.52 -5.37 12.40
N TRP A 154 -3.35 -4.08 12.18
CA TRP A 154 -2.04 -3.47 12.01
C TRP A 154 -1.15 -3.53 13.27
N MET A 155 -1.71 -3.82 14.44
CA MET A 155 -0.95 -4.00 15.69
C MET A 155 -0.45 -5.42 15.88
N ASP A 156 -0.95 -6.38 15.10
CA ASP A 156 -0.49 -7.77 15.19
C ASP A 156 0.99 -7.86 14.78
N PRO A 157 1.89 -8.30 15.69
CA PRO A 157 3.31 -8.43 15.41
C PRO A 157 3.62 -9.40 14.27
N LEU A 158 2.73 -10.36 13.97
CA LEU A 158 2.91 -11.33 12.89
C LEU A 158 2.94 -10.70 11.49
N ASN A 159 2.51 -9.45 11.35
CA ASN A 159 2.62 -8.71 10.09
C ASN A 159 4.03 -8.17 9.80
N TYR A 160 4.95 -8.26 10.76
CA TYR A 160 6.26 -7.60 10.74
C TYR A 160 7.39 -8.59 10.95
N ASP A 161 8.54 -8.30 10.35
CA ASP A 161 9.76 -9.04 10.60
C ASP A 161 10.45 -8.53 11.88
N LEU A 162 10.29 -7.23 12.19
CA LEU A 162 10.81 -6.58 13.39
C LEU A 162 9.80 -5.59 13.99
N VAL A 163 9.61 -5.67 15.30
CA VAL A 163 8.91 -4.64 16.08
C VAL A 163 9.93 -4.00 17.03
N ILE A 164 10.18 -2.71 16.84
CA ILE A 164 11.16 -1.95 17.61
C ILE A 164 10.41 -0.98 18.53
N ASN A 165 10.60 -1.13 19.83
CA ASN A 165 10.07 -0.24 20.84
C ASN A 165 11.09 0.84 21.20
N MET A 166 10.76 2.10 20.94
CA MET A 166 11.63 3.25 21.15
C MET A 166 11.69 3.74 22.61
N ALA A 167 11.20 2.94 23.57
CA ALA A 167 11.22 3.30 24.98
C ALA A 167 12.65 3.55 25.49
N ASP A 168 13.57 2.63 25.17
CA ASP A 168 14.95 2.64 25.68
C ASP A 168 15.99 2.81 24.57
N PHE A 169 15.57 2.74 23.30
CA PHE A 169 16.48 2.91 22.16
C PHE A 169 16.43 4.34 21.63
N ASP A 170 17.61 4.89 21.37
CA ASP A 170 17.73 6.07 20.52
C ASP A 170 17.60 5.72 19.03
N LEU A 171 17.51 6.75 18.19
CA LEU A 171 17.38 6.57 16.74
C LEU A 171 18.57 5.83 16.13
N GLU A 172 19.77 6.05 16.68
CA GLU A 172 21.00 5.49 16.13
C GLU A 172 21.06 3.98 16.34
N THR A 173 20.85 3.54 17.58
CA THR A 173 20.78 2.14 17.97
C THR A 173 19.72 1.40 17.17
N ALA A 174 18.50 1.97 17.07
CA ALA A 174 17.42 1.37 16.30
C ALA A 174 17.78 1.23 14.81
N CYS A 175 18.47 2.21 14.23
CA CYS A 175 18.90 2.13 12.83
C CYS A 175 19.97 1.04 12.63
N GLU A 176 20.93 0.91 13.55
CA GLU A 176 22.00 -0.11 13.48
C GLU A 176 21.46 -1.53 13.58
N MET A 177 20.43 -1.75 14.40
CA MET A 177 19.70 -3.03 14.43
C MET A 177 19.18 -3.39 13.04
N VAL A 178 18.56 -2.43 12.35
CA VAL A 178 17.98 -2.67 11.02
C VAL A 178 19.05 -2.83 9.94
N VAL A 179 20.11 -2.02 9.97
CA VAL A 179 21.26 -2.17 9.05
C VAL A 179 21.85 -3.57 9.19
N THR A 180 21.97 -4.08 10.42
CA THR A 180 22.47 -5.44 10.69
C THR A 180 21.59 -6.50 10.05
N VAL A 181 20.27 -6.35 10.10
CA VAL A 181 19.31 -7.29 9.49
C VAL A 181 19.31 -7.21 7.97
N VAL A 182 19.28 -6.00 7.39
CA VAL A 182 19.28 -5.77 5.93
C VAL A 182 20.46 -6.43 5.22
N ASN A 183 21.59 -6.60 5.91
CA ASN A 183 22.79 -7.22 5.37
C ASN A 183 22.80 -8.76 5.43
N ARG A 184 21.72 -9.41 5.91
CA ARG A 184 21.62 -10.87 5.97
C ARG A 184 21.04 -11.46 4.68
N PRO A 185 21.32 -12.75 4.38
CA PRO A 185 20.98 -13.37 3.09
C PRO A 185 19.53 -13.20 2.59
N PRO A 186 18.48 -13.25 3.44
CA PRO A 186 17.10 -13.07 2.99
C PRO A 186 16.81 -11.71 2.32
N TRP A 187 17.61 -10.69 2.62
CA TRP A 187 17.42 -9.31 2.13
C TRP A 187 18.52 -8.86 1.16
N THR A 188 19.37 -9.78 0.69
CA THR A 188 20.45 -9.49 -0.27
C THR A 188 20.26 -10.13 -1.65
N ASN A 189 19.19 -10.90 -1.88
CA ASN A 189 18.94 -11.55 -3.17
C ASN A 189 18.48 -10.54 -4.24
N THR A 190 19.39 -10.14 -5.13
CA THR A 190 19.17 -9.05 -6.10
C THR A 190 18.45 -9.49 -7.37
N GLU A 191 18.76 -10.65 -7.93
CA GLU A 191 18.19 -11.07 -9.24
C GLU A 191 16.71 -11.45 -9.13
N LEU A 192 16.37 -12.30 -8.16
CA LEU A 192 14.98 -12.69 -7.92
C LEU A 192 14.13 -11.46 -7.55
N LEU A 193 14.68 -10.56 -6.74
CA LEU A 193 14.03 -9.31 -6.38
C LEU A 193 13.75 -8.46 -7.63
N GLN A 194 14.76 -8.22 -8.46
CA GLN A 194 14.60 -7.39 -9.67
C GLN A 194 13.57 -7.96 -10.65
N LYS A 195 13.58 -9.28 -10.86
CA LYS A 195 12.55 -9.97 -11.66
C LYS A 195 11.17 -9.74 -11.05
N LYS A 196 10.99 -10.04 -9.76
CA LYS A 196 9.70 -9.90 -9.08
C LYS A 196 9.21 -8.46 -9.01
N LEU A 197 10.09 -7.46 -8.90
CA LEU A 197 9.73 -6.06 -8.97
C LEU A 197 9.22 -5.67 -10.36
N SER A 198 9.92 -6.12 -11.41
CA SER A 198 9.53 -5.84 -12.81
C SER A 198 8.17 -6.46 -13.14
N ASP A 199 7.98 -7.71 -12.75
CA ASP A 199 6.71 -8.44 -12.86
C ASP A 199 5.59 -7.73 -12.09
N PHE A 200 5.83 -7.39 -10.82
CA PHE A 200 4.83 -6.71 -9.98
C PHE A 200 4.47 -5.31 -10.52
N ALA A 201 5.45 -4.56 -11.02
CA ALA A 201 5.21 -3.25 -11.62
C ALA A 201 4.38 -3.36 -12.91
N LEU A 202 4.61 -4.39 -13.74
CA LEU A 202 3.75 -4.66 -14.89
C LEU A 202 2.32 -4.96 -14.48
N ALA A 203 2.13 -5.80 -13.46
CA ALA A 203 0.81 -6.11 -12.91
C ALA A 203 0.10 -4.83 -12.40
N CYS A 204 0.79 -3.98 -11.64
CA CYS A 204 0.23 -2.71 -11.14
C CYS A 204 -0.18 -1.77 -12.27
N ARG A 205 0.64 -1.63 -13.34
CA ARG A 205 0.29 -0.80 -14.50
C ARG A 205 -0.95 -1.31 -15.22
N VAL A 206 -1.09 -2.63 -15.38
CA VAL A 206 -2.30 -3.24 -15.95
C VAL A 206 -3.50 -2.97 -15.07
N LYS A 207 -3.38 -3.18 -13.75
CA LYS A 207 -4.45 -2.93 -12.79
C LYS A 207 -4.93 -1.47 -12.82
N LEU A 208 -3.99 -0.52 -12.88
CA LEU A 208 -4.29 0.91 -12.98
C LEU A 208 -5.03 1.23 -14.28
N ALA A 209 -4.54 0.74 -15.42
CA ALA A 209 -5.19 0.97 -16.72
C ALA A 209 -6.61 0.41 -16.79
N LEU A 210 -6.85 -0.76 -16.18
CA LEU A 210 -8.20 -1.33 -16.07
C LEU A 210 -9.10 -0.49 -15.15
N ALA A 211 -8.57 0.03 -14.05
CA ALA A 211 -9.32 0.87 -13.12
C ALA A 211 -9.68 2.25 -13.72
N GLU A 212 -8.86 2.78 -14.62
CA GLU A 212 -9.15 4.02 -15.35
C GLU A 212 -10.08 3.80 -16.55
N CYS A 213 -10.10 2.60 -17.13
CA CYS A 213 -10.92 2.31 -18.29
C CYS A 213 -12.43 2.44 -17.96
N PRO A 214 -13.18 3.36 -18.62
CA PRO A 214 -14.59 3.59 -18.31
C PRO A 214 -15.49 2.36 -18.37
N ASP A 215 -15.15 1.41 -19.25
CA ASP A 215 -15.87 0.15 -19.45
C ASP A 215 -15.51 -0.93 -18.42
N CYS A 216 -14.34 -0.82 -17.77
CA CYS A 216 -13.83 -1.82 -16.83
C CYS A 216 -13.93 -1.36 -15.37
N ARG A 217 -14.02 -0.06 -15.10
CA ARG A 217 -13.99 0.54 -13.76
C ARG A 217 -15.12 0.11 -12.83
N THR A 218 -16.16 -0.56 -13.32
CA THR A 218 -17.28 -1.03 -12.48
C THR A 218 -16.91 -2.22 -11.60
N ILE A 219 -15.74 -2.85 -11.81
CA ILE A 219 -15.26 -3.99 -11.04
C ILE A 219 -13.79 -3.81 -10.65
N CYS A 220 -13.38 -4.50 -9.59
CA CYS A 220 -12.00 -4.48 -9.10
C CYS A 220 -11.25 -5.70 -9.62
N PHE A 221 -10.17 -5.48 -10.33
CA PHE A 221 -9.34 -6.55 -10.87
C PHE A 221 -8.17 -6.86 -9.95
N ASN A 222 -7.86 -8.16 -9.85
CA ASN A 222 -6.57 -8.66 -9.42
C ASN A 222 -5.75 -9.02 -10.65
N THR A 223 -4.46 -8.70 -10.61
CA THR A 223 -3.55 -8.87 -11.74
C THR A 223 -2.28 -9.52 -11.25
N VAL A 224 -1.84 -10.55 -11.95
CA VAL A 224 -0.53 -11.18 -11.74
C VAL A 224 0.22 -11.12 -13.06
N ALA A 225 1.53 -10.88 -13.00
CA ALA A 225 2.37 -10.91 -14.18
C ALA A 225 3.61 -11.75 -13.92
N GLU A 226 4.07 -12.43 -14.96
CA GLU A 226 5.32 -13.18 -14.97
C GLU A 226 5.92 -13.17 -16.38
N ASP A 227 7.08 -12.55 -16.53
CA ASP A 227 7.85 -12.49 -17.79
C ASP A 227 7.06 -11.91 -18.98
N GLY A 228 6.12 -11.01 -18.68
CA GLY A 228 5.22 -10.37 -19.65
C GLY A 228 3.92 -11.14 -19.91
N LYS A 229 3.73 -12.32 -19.31
CA LYS A 229 2.44 -13.01 -19.29
C LYS A 229 1.60 -12.43 -18.17
N VAL A 230 0.42 -11.91 -18.48
CA VAL A 230 -0.47 -11.27 -17.51
C VAL A 230 -1.73 -12.10 -17.35
N GLU A 231 -2.07 -12.42 -16.11
CA GLU A 231 -3.36 -12.99 -15.73
C GLU A 231 -4.19 -11.93 -15.02
N VAL A 232 -5.40 -11.71 -15.53
CA VAL A 232 -6.39 -10.79 -14.96
C VAL A 232 -7.53 -11.61 -14.38
N LEU A 233 -7.81 -11.40 -13.10
CA LEU A 233 -8.85 -12.07 -12.33
C LEU A 233 -9.84 -11.03 -11.81
N ALA A 234 -11.13 -11.28 -11.97
CA ALA A 234 -12.17 -10.52 -11.29
C ALA A 234 -13.36 -11.40 -10.96
N GLU A 235 -13.97 -11.11 -9.81
CA GLU A 235 -15.28 -11.62 -9.43
C GLU A 235 -16.32 -10.57 -9.81
N VAL A 236 -17.33 -10.96 -10.57
CA VAL A 236 -18.39 -10.07 -11.03
C VAL A 236 -19.72 -10.58 -10.52
N ALA A 237 -20.39 -9.75 -9.72
CA ALA A 237 -21.75 -10.04 -9.29
C ALA A 237 -22.70 -9.98 -10.51
N GLY A 238 -23.36 -11.10 -10.80
CA GLY A 238 -24.47 -11.14 -11.74
C GLY A 238 -25.71 -10.53 -11.10
N SER A 239 -26.38 -9.62 -11.81
CA SER A 239 -27.68 -9.11 -11.36
C SER A 239 -28.71 -10.23 -11.38
N GLY A 240 -29.45 -10.41 -10.28
CA GLY A 240 -30.64 -11.26 -10.18
C GLY A 240 -31.77 -10.71 -11.06
N SER A 241 -31.66 -10.93 -12.38
CA SER A 241 -32.69 -10.81 -13.40
C SER A 241 -31.98 -11.00 -14.75
N TRP A 242 -32.62 -11.71 -15.68
CA TRP A 242 -32.12 -12.03 -17.01
C TRP A 242 -31.85 -10.81 -17.92
N LEU A 243 -31.88 -9.58 -17.39
CA LEU A 243 -31.55 -8.35 -18.09
C LEU A 243 -30.26 -7.71 -17.56
N LYS A 244 -29.22 -7.78 -18.42
CA LYS A 244 -27.91 -7.09 -18.43
C LYS A 244 -26.81 -7.63 -17.51
N ARG A 245 -25.92 -8.43 -18.12
CA ARG A 245 -24.51 -8.54 -17.70
C ARG A 245 -23.97 -7.13 -17.48
N SER A 246 -23.73 -6.77 -16.22
CA SER A 246 -23.21 -5.46 -15.84
C SER A 246 -21.71 -5.61 -15.62
N GLY A 247 -20.90 -5.32 -16.64
CA GLY A 247 -19.44 -5.42 -16.58
C GLY A 247 -18.78 -5.52 -17.97
N PRO A 248 -17.46 -5.38 -18.06
CA PRO A 248 -16.74 -5.51 -19.33
C PRO A 248 -16.77 -6.95 -19.84
N THR A 249 -16.64 -7.12 -21.16
CA THR A 249 -16.37 -8.44 -21.75
C THR A 249 -14.88 -8.78 -21.64
N GLU A 250 -14.54 -10.06 -21.76
CA GLU A 250 -13.14 -10.49 -21.76
C GLU A 250 -12.34 -9.85 -22.90
N GLU A 251 -12.94 -9.65 -24.08
CA GLU A 251 -12.28 -8.97 -25.20
C GLU A 251 -11.96 -7.51 -24.88
N LYS A 252 -12.86 -6.80 -24.18
CA LYS A 252 -12.62 -5.42 -23.75
C LYS A 252 -11.48 -5.33 -22.73
N VAL A 253 -11.50 -6.21 -21.71
CA VAL A 253 -10.42 -6.28 -20.71
C VAL A 253 -9.09 -6.58 -21.41
N ARG A 254 -9.07 -7.58 -22.28
CA ARG A 254 -7.89 -7.95 -23.09
C ARG A 254 -7.36 -6.78 -23.92
N ALA A 255 -8.24 -6.07 -24.62
CA ALA A 255 -7.86 -4.93 -25.47
C ALA A 255 -7.24 -3.76 -24.68
N VAL A 256 -7.59 -3.59 -23.40
CA VAL A 256 -6.92 -2.62 -22.51
C VAL A 256 -5.53 -3.14 -22.13
N VAL A 257 -5.43 -4.41 -21.71
CA VAL A 257 -4.20 -5.02 -21.20
C VAL A 257 -3.12 -5.10 -22.30
N GLU A 258 -3.50 -5.48 -23.52
CA GLU A 258 -2.56 -5.63 -24.66
C GLU A 258 -1.90 -4.32 -25.09
N LYS A 259 -2.46 -3.16 -24.71
CA LYS A 259 -1.86 -1.85 -24.99
C LYS A 259 -0.75 -1.47 -24.01
N ILE A 260 -0.60 -2.20 -22.91
CA ILE A 260 0.37 -1.89 -21.86
C ILE A 260 1.75 -2.41 -22.26
N ASN A 261 2.74 -1.51 -22.27
CA ASN A 261 4.11 -1.88 -22.59
C ASN A 261 4.65 -2.96 -21.62
N GLY A 262 5.28 -3.99 -22.19
CA GLY A 262 5.80 -5.16 -21.47
C GLY A 262 4.85 -6.36 -21.43
N VAL A 263 3.58 -6.19 -21.83
CA VAL A 263 2.65 -7.32 -22.01
C VAL A 263 2.99 -8.09 -23.28
N LYS A 264 3.12 -9.42 -23.15
CA LYS A 264 3.39 -10.36 -24.25
C LYS A 264 2.24 -11.35 -24.46
N GLN A 265 1.53 -11.70 -23.38
CA GLN A 265 0.41 -12.62 -23.40
C GLN A 265 -0.60 -12.22 -22.33
N VAL A 266 -1.89 -12.36 -22.63
CA VAL A 266 -2.97 -12.03 -21.70
C VAL A 266 -3.87 -13.24 -21.50
N LYS A 267 -4.17 -13.55 -20.24
CA LYS A 267 -5.24 -14.46 -19.84
C LYS A 267 -6.22 -13.67 -18.98
N VAL A 268 -7.49 -13.69 -19.35
CA VAL A 268 -8.57 -13.05 -18.60
C VAL A 268 -9.46 -14.14 -18.05
N ASN A 269 -9.70 -14.16 -16.75
CA ASN A 269 -10.71 -15.02 -16.14
C ASN A 269 -11.70 -14.15 -15.37
N LEU A 270 -12.91 -14.01 -15.89
CA LEU A 270 -14.01 -13.32 -15.22
C LEU A 270 -14.94 -14.36 -14.60
N HIS A 271 -14.95 -14.44 -13.27
CA HIS A 271 -15.85 -15.34 -12.55
C HIS A 271 -17.16 -14.61 -12.24
N TRP A 272 -18.25 -15.08 -12.82
CA TRP A 272 -19.59 -14.53 -12.62
C TRP A 272 -20.34 -15.37 -11.61
N PHE A 273 -20.83 -14.75 -10.53
CA PHE A 273 -21.68 -15.43 -9.54
C PHE A 273 -23.09 -14.85 -9.60
N ALA A 274 -24.11 -15.69 -9.51
CA ALA A 274 -25.48 -15.21 -9.36
C ALA A 274 -25.58 -14.43 -8.05
N GLY A 275 -26.00 -13.17 -8.10
CA GLY A 275 -26.27 -12.39 -6.90
C GLY A 275 -27.26 -13.16 -6.02
N THR A 276 -26.91 -13.36 -4.76
CA THR A 276 -27.88 -13.85 -3.77
C THR A 276 -28.89 -12.74 -3.57
N ASP A 277 -30.14 -12.99 -3.97
CA ASP A 277 -31.27 -12.13 -3.65
C ASP A 277 -31.30 -11.95 -2.11
N ALA A 278 -30.98 -10.74 -1.65
CA ALA A 278 -31.05 -10.31 -0.25
C ALA A 278 -31.93 -9.07 -0.17
#